data_AF-A0A0F0LFL2-F1
#
_entry.id   AF-A0A0F0LFL2-F1
#
_cell.length_a   1.000
_cell.length_b   1.000
_cell.length_c   1.000
_cell.angle_alpha   90.00
_cell.angle_beta   90.00
_cell.angle_gamma   90.00
#
_symmetry.space_group_name_H-M   'P 1'
#
loop_
_entity.id
_entity.type
_entity.pdbx_description
1 polymer ?
#
loop_
_entity_poly.entity_id
_entity_poly.type
_entity_poly.pdbx_seq_one_letter_code
_entity_poly.pdbx_strand_id
1 'polypeptide(L)' 'MEPMGLFQHRPEEEENQWTLPSEPLERSEAEVLSTAPVVDPLALGLGSGDAISSVVFPVAPPAPAAFSVEDRQPEELED' A
#
# COMPACT_ATOMS: atom_id res chain seq x y z
N MET A 1 -12.37 -44.40 30.08
CA MET A 1 -11.34 -43.35 30.24
C MET A 1 -11.58 -42.40 29.10
N GLU A 2 -12.62 -41.56 29.26
CA GLU A 2 -13.07 -40.63 28.23
C GLU A 2 -12.03 -39.49 28.16
N PRO A 3 -11.51 -39.13 26.97
CA PRO A 3 -10.62 -38.00 26.84
C PRO A 3 -11.40 -36.71 27.11
N MET A 4 -11.31 -36.20 28.33
CA MET A 4 -11.71 -34.84 28.69
C MET A 4 -10.72 -33.87 28.05
N GLY A 5 -10.84 -33.69 26.73
CA GLY A 5 -10.25 -32.55 26.04
C GLY A 5 -10.85 -31.29 26.64
N LEU A 6 -10.03 -30.55 27.39
CA LEU A 6 -10.45 -29.46 28.26
C LEU A 6 -11.06 -28.25 27.50
N PHE A 7 -11.07 -28.31 26.16
CA PHE A 7 -11.51 -27.23 25.26
C PHE A 7 -12.12 -27.79 23.96
N GLN A 8 -13.22 -28.53 24.05
CA GLN A 8 -13.99 -28.94 22.86
C GLN A 8 -15.01 -27.83 22.54
N HIS A 9 -14.82 -27.13 21.41
CA HIS A 9 -15.75 -26.12 20.91
C HIS A 9 -17.00 -26.81 20.36
N ARG A 10 -18.19 -26.52 20.88
CA ARG A 10 -19.43 -27.11 20.35
C ARG A 10 -19.84 -26.40 19.06
N PRO A 11 -20.37 -27.10 18.05
CA PRO A 11 -20.87 -26.47 16.82
C PRO A 11 -21.97 -25.44 17.09
N GLU A 12 -22.73 -25.60 18.18
CA GLU A 12 -23.77 -24.64 18.59
C GLU A 12 -23.20 -23.29 19.10
N GLU A 13 -21.90 -23.24 19.42
CA GLU A 13 -21.21 -22.05 19.97
C GLU A 13 -20.58 -21.18 18.86
N GLU A 14 -20.81 -21.52 17.59
CA GLU A 14 -20.17 -20.95 16.40
C GLU A 14 -20.77 -19.60 15.94
N GLU A 15 -21.97 -19.24 16.40
CA GLU A 15 -22.69 -18.10 15.84
C GLU A 15 -22.11 -16.72 16.20
N ASN A 16 -21.23 -16.61 17.22
CA ASN A 16 -20.77 -15.27 17.60
C ASN A 16 -19.48 -15.15 18.44
N GLN A 17 -18.49 -16.03 18.27
CA GLN A 17 -17.27 -15.96 19.10
C GLN A 17 -16.28 -14.85 18.75
N TRP A 18 -16.48 -14.13 17.64
CA TRP A 18 -15.50 -13.14 17.13
C TRP A 18 -16.12 -11.80 16.70
N THR A 19 -17.34 -11.46 17.15
CA THR A 19 -17.77 -10.06 17.04
C THR A 19 -17.02 -9.25 18.06
N LEU A 20 -15.85 -8.74 17.64
CA LEU A 20 -15.23 -7.63 18.33
C LEU A 20 -16.30 -6.52 18.44
N PRO A 21 -16.43 -5.86 19.60
CA PRO A 21 -17.25 -4.65 19.70
C PRO A 21 -16.58 -3.56 18.88
N SER A 22 -16.74 -3.60 17.56
CA SER A 22 -16.26 -2.58 16.65
C SER A 22 -17.18 -1.38 16.77
N GLU A 23 -16.58 -0.21 16.92
CA GLU A 23 -17.30 1.05 16.77
C GLU A 23 -17.97 1.10 15.38
N PRO A 24 -19.08 1.85 15.23
CA PRO A 24 -19.72 2.04 13.95
C PRO A 24 -18.70 2.48 12.91
N LEU A 25 -18.78 1.93 11.70
CA LEU A 25 -17.88 2.28 10.62
C LEU A 25 -18.17 3.71 10.15
N GLU A 26 -17.55 4.69 10.79
CA GLU A 26 -17.57 6.09 10.39
C GLU A 26 -16.58 6.28 9.25
N ARG A 27 -17.09 6.37 8.01
CA ARG A 27 -16.29 6.77 6.85
C ARG A 27 -16.50 8.25 6.61
N SER A 28 -15.46 9.04 6.79
CA SER A 28 -15.49 10.46 6.47
C SER A 28 -15.54 10.66 4.94
N GLU A 29 -16.13 11.76 4.45
CA GLU A 29 -16.20 12.03 3.00
C GLU A 29 -14.82 12.14 2.35
N ALA A 30 -13.77 12.43 3.15
CA ALA A 30 -12.38 12.43 2.70
C ALA A 30 -11.82 11.02 2.43
N GLU A 31 -12.39 9.99 3.06
CA GLU A 31 -11.98 8.58 2.91
C GLU A 31 -12.75 7.85 1.80
N VAL A 32 -13.84 8.44 1.31
CA VAL A 32 -14.68 7.85 0.28
C VAL A 32 -14.39 8.51 -1.06
N LEU A 33 -13.87 7.72 -2.00
CA LEU A 33 -13.76 8.17 -3.39
C LEU A 33 -15.15 8.53 -3.91
N SER A 34 -15.25 9.69 -4.54
CA SER A 34 -16.47 10.12 -5.25
C SER A 34 -16.94 9.02 -6.21
N THR A 35 -18.25 8.99 -6.47
CA THR A 35 -18.82 8.09 -7.47
C THR A 35 -18.05 8.18 -8.77
N ALA A 36 -17.71 7.02 -9.34
CA ALA A 36 -16.99 6.96 -10.60
C ALA A 36 -17.86 7.58 -11.70
N PRO A 37 -17.28 8.39 -12.60
CA PRO A 37 -18.04 8.93 -13.71
C PRO A 37 -18.56 7.79 -14.60
N VAL A 38 -19.78 7.96 -15.12
CA VAL A 38 -20.38 7.02 -16.08
C VAL A 38 -19.65 7.20 -17.41
N VAL A 39 -18.52 6.52 -17.56
CA VAL A 39 -17.73 6.53 -18.79
C VAL A 39 -17.78 5.14 -19.42
N ASP A 40 -18.06 5.10 -20.72
CA ASP A 40 -18.02 3.86 -21.49
C ASP A 40 -16.56 3.38 -21.62
N PRO A 41 -16.20 2.21 -21.06
CA PRO A 41 -14.85 1.68 -21.15
C PRO A 41 -14.41 1.39 -22.59
N LEU A 42 -15.35 1.13 -23.52
CA LEU A 42 -15.03 0.97 -24.94
C LEU A 42 -14.63 2.30 -25.58
N ALA A 43 -15.28 3.40 -25.20
CA ALA A 43 -14.90 4.75 -25.62
C ALA A 43 -13.52 5.16 -25.08
N LEU A 44 -13.12 4.62 -23.92
CA LEU A 44 -11.77 4.79 -23.36
C LEU A 44 -10.72 3.82 -23.94
N GLY A 45 -11.11 2.96 -24.88
CA GLY A 45 -10.21 1.97 -25.46
C GLY A 45 -9.81 0.83 -24.51
N LEU A 46 -10.50 0.68 -23.36
CA LEU A 46 -10.20 -0.33 -22.33
C LEU A 46 -10.89 -1.69 -22.59
N GLY A 47 -11.79 -1.76 -23.59
CA GLY A 47 -12.64 -2.94 -23.83
C GLY A 47 -12.22 -3.85 -24.99
N SER A 48 -11.16 -3.53 -25.72
CA SER A 48 -10.60 -4.42 -26.74
C SER A 48 -9.25 -4.92 -26.24
N GLY A 49 -9.07 -6.24 -26.10
CA GLY A 49 -7.85 -6.90 -25.63
C GLY A 49 -6.59 -6.70 -26.50
N ASP A 50 -6.57 -5.63 -27.30
CA ASP A 50 -5.50 -5.21 -28.20
C ASP A 50 -4.87 -3.88 -27.75
N ALA A 51 -5.33 -3.29 -26.64
CA ALA A 51 -4.76 -2.07 -26.07
C ALA A 51 -3.48 -2.34 -25.28
N ILE A 52 -2.42 -2.80 -25.96
CA ILE A 52 -1.06 -2.78 -25.42
C ILE A 52 -0.58 -1.32 -25.47
N SER A 53 -0.93 -0.52 -24.47
CA SER A 53 -0.42 0.85 -24.35
C SER A 53 0.96 0.84 -23.67
N SER A 54 2.02 1.06 -24.44
CA SER A 54 3.37 1.27 -23.89
C SER A 54 3.52 2.73 -23.48
N VAL A 55 3.69 2.98 -22.18
CA VAL A 55 3.96 4.31 -21.63
C VAL A 55 5.47 4.47 -21.47
N VAL A 56 6.06 5.43 -22.17
CA VAL A 56 7.48 5.76 -22.06
C VAL A 56 7.67 6.88 -21.05
N PHE A 57 8.36 6.58 -19.95
CA PHE A 57 8.78 7.60 -18.98
C PHE A 57 10.12 8.21 -19.43
N PRO A 58 10.22 9.55 -19.58
CA PRO A 58 11.49 10.18 -19.85
C PRO A 58 12.43 9.99 -18.66
N VAL A 59 13.54 9.28 -18.89
CA VAL A 59 14.60 9.10 -17.89
C VAL A 59 15.49 10.35 -17.90
N ALA A 60 15.65 10.96 -16.74
CA ALA A 60 16.61 12.06 -16.56
C ALA A 60 18.05 11.52 -16.75
N PRO A 61 18.97 12.31 -17.33
CA PRO A 61 20.38 11.93 -17.43
C PRO A 61 20.96 11.59 -16.05
N PRO A 62 21.91 10.64 -15.96
CA PRO A 62 22.57 10.32 -14.71
C PRO A 62 23.27 11.56 -14.13
N ALA A 63 23.23 11.70 -12.81
CA ALA A 63 23.93 12.78 -12.13
C ALA A 63 25.45 12.70 -12.42
N PRO A 64 26.14 13.86 -12.53
CA PRO A 64 27.58 13.88 -12.69
C PRO A 64 28.28 13.18 -11.52
N ALA A 65 29.46 12.60 -11.79
CA ALA A 65 30.26 11.95 -10.76
C ALA A 65 30.60 12.94 -9.65
N ALA A 66 30.25 12.60 -8.40
CA ALA A 66 30.69 13.36 -7.25
C ALA A 66 32.21 13.17 -7.08
N PHE A 67 32.93 14.27 -6.89
CA PHE A 67 34.31 14.21 -6.44
C PHE A 67 34.31 14.08 -4.91
N SER A 68 35.15 13.20 -4.38
CA SER A 68 35.36 13.12 -2.93
C SER A 68 35.96 14.44 -2.45
N VAL A 69 35.24 15.13 -1.59
CA VAL A 69 35.83 16.20 -0.78
C VAL A 69 36.46 15.50 0.42
N GLU A 70 37.77 15.33 0.40
CA GLU A 70 38.50 14.86 1.57
C GLU A 70 38.40 15.91 2.68
N ASP A 71 38.04 15.45 3.88
CA ASP A 71 37.93 16.27 5.10
C ASP A 71 39.34 16.69 5.52
N ARG A 72 39.85 17.80 4.96
CA ARG A 72 41.15 18.34 5.36
C ARG A 72 40.99 18.95 6.75
N GLN A 73 41.62 18.31 7.75
CA GLN A 73 41.74 18.88 9.10
C GLN A 73 42.44 20.25 9.00
N PRO A 74 41.98 21.27 9.74
CA PRO A 74 42.64 22.57 9.75
C PRO A 74 44.07 22.43 10.27
N GLU A 75 45.03 23.03 9.56
CA GLU A 75 46.44 23.09 9.96
C GLU A 75 46.50 23.77 11.34
N GLU A 76 47.08 23.10 12.36
CA GLU A 76 47.33 23.73 13.65
C GLU A 76 48.29 24.90 13.43
N LEU A 77 47.83 26.10 13.80
CA LEU A 77 48.59 27.32 13.68
C LEU A 77 49.68 27.29 14.77
N GLU A 78 50.92 26.98 14.38
CA GLU A 78 52.08 27.01 15.28
C GLU A 78 52.38 28.47 15.68
N ASP A 79 52.44 28.74 17.00
CA ASP A 79 52.79 30.01 17.66
C ASP A 79 54.24 30.47 17.37
#